data_AF-A0A5R8YKJ7-F1
#
_entry.id   AF-A0A5R8YKJ7-F1
#
_cell.length_a   1.000
_cell.length_b   1.000
_cell.length_c   1.000
_cell.angle_alpha   90.00
_cell.angle_beta   90.00
_cell.angle_gamma   90.00
#
_symmetry.space_group_name_H-M   'P 1'
#
loop_
_entity.id
_entity.type
_entity.pdbx_description
1 polymer ?
#
loop_
_entity_poly.entity_id
_entity_poly.type
_entity_poly.pdbx_seq_one_letter_code
_entity_poly.pdbx_strand_id
1 'polypeptide(L)'
;MNVEEAERSLALIRRTQAKAVRSQPWFPAWYAAGVGLFVTGVQFVTEPGTPVVVMMVTGLLLAAGMGALIALLVRTRTMTAHRSLVRANVMTLFMLWLALGIGLCLAVAFRLDAAEVAYARTYAGLVMTAFLLVTGPFVGRWMSALLARRIESGS
;
A
#
# COMPACT_ATOMS: atom_id res chain seq x y z
N MET A 1 9.22 41.45 -15.90
CA MET A 1 8.37 40.27 -15.60
C MET A 1 7.12 40.78 -14.93
N ASN A 2 5.97 40.69 -15.61
CA ASN A 2 4.73 41.26 -15.11
C ASN A 2 4.09 40.32 -14.07
N VAL A 3 3.38 40.85 -13.08
CA VAL A 3 2.75 40.04 -12.01
C VAL A 3 1.76 39.02 -12.61
N GLU A 4 1.01 39.44 -13.63
CA GLU A 4 0.07 38.57 -14.34
C GLU A 4 0.75 37.46 -15.16
N GLU A 5 1.97 37.70 -15.68
CA GLU A 5 2.75 36.66 -16.36
C GLU A 5 3.27 35.62 -15.37
N ALA A 6 3.68 36.06 -14.18
CA ALA A 6 4.10 35.18 -13.10
C ALA A 6 2.93 34.32 -12.59
N GLU A 7 1.75 34.91 -12.39
CA GLU A 7 0.54 34.19 -11.98
C GLU A 7 0.08 33.17 -13.01
N ARG A 8 0.06 33.54 -14.31
CA ARG A 8 -0.27 32.60 -15.40
C ARG A 8 0.72 31.45 -15.48
N SER A 9 2.01 31.74 -15.32
CA SER A 9 3.07 30.72 -15.35
C SER A 9 2.92 29.74 -14.18
N LEU A 10 2.66 30.25 -12.97
CA LEU A 10 2.41 29.42 -11.78
C LEU A 10 1.15 28.57 -11.93
N ALA A 11 0.07 29.13 -12.48
CA ALA A 11 -1.16 28.39 -12.74
C ALA A 11 -0.94 27.25 -13.75
N LEU A 12 -0.13 27.47 -14.79
CA LEU A 12 0.20 26.47 -15.80
C LEU A 12 1.08 25.35 -15.23
N ILE A 13 2.06 25.69 -14.38
CA ILE A 13 2.88 24.71 -13.64
C ILE A 13 2.00 23.85 -12.73
N ARG A 14 1.11 24.46 -11.93
CA ARG A 14 0.20 23.74 -11.03
C ARG A 14 -0.71 22.78 -11.79
N ARG A 15 -1.30 23.21 -12.91
CA ARG A 15 -2.14 22.36 -13.76
C ARG A 15 -1.36 21.16 -14.31
N THR A 16 -0.11 21.38 -14.74
CA THR A 16 0.74 20.31 -15.28
C THR A 16 1.14 19.31 -14.19
N GLN A 17 1.50 19.79 -13.00
CA GLN A 17 1.79 18.96 -11.84
C GLN A 17 0.58 18.15 -11.38
N ALA A 18 -0.60 18.77 -11.30
CA ALA A 18 -1.85 18.09 -10.95
C ALA A 18 -2.18 16.97 -11.94
N LYS A 19 -2.02 17.23 -13.24
CA LYS A 19 -2.25 16.23 -14.30
C LYS A 19 -1.27 15.05 -14.18
N ALA A 20 0.00 15.31 -13.90
CA ALA A 20 1.01 14.27 -13.71
C ALA A 20 0.78 13.43 -12.43
N VAL A 21 0.35 14.06 -11.33
CA VAL A 21 0.04 13.36 -10.08
C VAL A 21 -1.24 12.54 -10.22
N ARG A 22 -2.24 13.02 -10.97
CA ARG A 22 -3.49 12.29 -11.18
C ARG A 22 -3.32 11.05 -12.06
N SER A 23 -2.40 11.08 -13.02
CA SER A 23 -2.15 9.96 -13.94
C SER A 23 -1.32 8.84 -13.31
N GLN A 24 -0.68 9.08 -12.16
CA GLN A 24 0.13 8.09 -11.47
C GLN A 24 -0.49 7.69 -10.11
N PRO A 25 -0.87 6.42 -9.90
CA PRO A 25 -1.36 5.97 -8.60
C PRO A 25 -0.26 6.08 -7.53
N TRP A 26 -0.65 6.44 -6.30
CA TRP A 26 0.27 6.67 -5.16
C TRP A 26 1.21 5.49 -4.89
N PHE A 27 0.66 4.29 -5.06
CA PHE A 27 1.40 3.05 -5.06
C PHE A 27 0.83 2.13 -6.14
N PRO A 28 1.67 1.32 -6.81
CA PRO A 28 1.19 0.31 -7.72
C PRO A 28 0.39 -0.77 -6.99
N ALA A 29 -0.69 -1.28 -7.61
CA ALA A 29 -1.52 -2.34 -7.02
C ALA A 29 -0.71 -3.60 -6.67
N TRP A 30 0.27 -3.95 -7.51
CA TRP A 30 1.16 -5.09 -7.27
C TRP A 30 1.96 -4.96 -5.97
N TYR A 31 2.27 -3.74 -5.52
CA TYR A 31 3.01 -3.51 -4.29
C TYR A 31 2.18 -3.87 -3.07
N ALA A 32 0.91 -3.43 -3.02
CA ALA A 32 0.01 -3.77 -1.92
C ALA A 32 -0.27 -5.28 -1.87
N ALA A 33 -0.45 -5.92 -3.04
CA ALA A 33 -0.60 -7.37 -3.13
C ALA A 33 0.66 -8.11 -2.65
N GLY A 34 1.85 -7.65 -3.05
CA GLY A 34 3.13 -8.20 -2.60
C GLY A 34 3.34 -8.09 -1.09
N VAL A 35 2.94 -6.96 -0.48
CA VAL A 35 2.95 -6.79 0.98
C VAL A 35 1.99 -7.77 1.66
N GLY A 36 0.77 -7.94 1.13
CA GLY A 36 -0.17 -8.94 1.64
C GLY A 36 0.39 -10.36 1.57
N LEU A 37 0.96 -10.71 0.41
CA LEU A 37 1.57 -12.03 0.20
C LEU A 37 2.74 -12.27 1.14
N PHE A 38 3.58 -11.26 1.39
CA PHE A 38 4.64 -11.34 2.38
C PHE A 38 4.10 -11.62 3.77
N VAL A 39 3.09 -10.87 4.22
CA VAL A 39 2.48 -11.09 5.55
C VAL A 39 1.88 -12.50 5.63
N THR A 40 1.23 -12.98 4.58
CA THR A 40 0.70 -14.35 4.50
C THR A 40 1.82 -15.38 4.61
N GLY A 41 2.94 -15.17 3.91
CA GLY A 41 4.12 -16.03 4.01
C GLY A 41 4.71 -16.04 5.41
N VAL A 42 4.80 -14.88 6.08
CA VAL A 42 5.24 -14.79 7.47
C VAL A 42 4.31 -15.57 8.40
N GLN A 43 2.99 -15.47 8.20
CA GLN A 43 2.02 -16.23 8.98
C GLN A 43 2.20 -17.73 8.75
N PHE A 44 2.36 -18.18 7.51
CA PHE A 44 2.61 -19.59 7.18
C PHE A 44 3.87 -20.15 7.87
N VAL A 45 5.00 -19.43 7.82
CA VAL A 45 6.25 -19.92 8.45
C VAL A 45 6.20 -19.88 9.98
N THR A 46 5.29 -19.10 10.56
CA THR A 46 5.09 -19.02 12.02
C THR A 46 3.93 -19.88 12.52
N GLU A 47 3.29 -20.66 11.65
CA GLU A 47 2.29 -21.65 12.07
C GLU A 47 2.95 -22.76 12.90
N PRO A 48 2.29 -23.22 13.98
CA PRO A 48 2.75 -24.37 14.74
C PRO A 48 2.83 -25.61 13.84
N GLY A 49 3.96 -26.31 13.89
CA GLY A 49 4.19 -27.53 13.10
C GLY A 49 4.92 -27.31 11.78
N THR A 50 5.24 -26.07 11.40
CA THR A 50 6.11 -25.81 10.25
C THR A 50 7.53 -26.30 10.54
N PRO A 51 8.13 -27.17 9.70
CA PRO A 51 9.49 -27.66 9.91
C PRO A 51 10.51 -26.50 9.92
N VAL A 52 11.52 -26.58 10.79
CA VAL A 52 12.55 -25.51 10.95
C VAL A 52 13.24 -25.19 9.62
N VAL A 53 13.53 -26.19 8.80
CA VAL A 53 14.15 -25.99 7.48
C VAL A 53 13.23 -25.18 6.56
N VAL A 54 11.92 -25.50 6.54
CA VAL A 54 10.93 -24.76 5.75
C VAL A 54 10.81 -23.32 6.24
N MET A 55 10.80 -23.11 7.56
CA MET A 55 10.78 -21.78 8.17
C MET A 55 12.01 -20.96 7.77
N MET A 56 13.21 -21.52 7.84
CA MET A 56 14.46 -20.83 7.47
C MET A 56 14.52 -20.48 5.98
N VAL A 57 14.27 -21.46 5.11
CA VAL A 57 14.35 -21.28 3.65
C VAL A 57 13.28 -20.29 3.19
N THR A 58 12.03 -20.47 3.62
CA THR A 58 10.93 -19.59 3.24
C THR A 58 11.11 -18.20 3.86
N GLY A 59 11.59 -18.10 5.10
CA GLY A 59 11.90 -16.83 5.75
C GLY A 59 12.96 -16.03 4.99
N LEU A 60 14.03 -16.69 4.54
CA LEU A 60 15.06 -16.05 3.71
C LEU A 60 14.49 -15.59 2.36
N LEU A 61 13.68 -16.43 1.70
CA LEU A 61 13.02 -16.08 0.44
C LEU A 61 12.04 -14.91 0.61
N LEU A 62 11.29 -14.86 1.71
CA LEU A 62 10.38 -13.75 2.02
C LEU A 62 11.14 -12.45 2.25
N ALA A 63 12.24 -12.49 3.00
CA ALA A 63 13.09 -11.33 3.24
C ALA A 63 13.69 -10.81 1.92
N ALA A 64 14.26 -11.71 1.10
CA ALA A 64 14.79 -11.36 -0.21
C ALA A 64 13.69 -10.82 -1.14
N GLY A 65 12.52 -11.45 -1.15
CA GLY A 65 11.36 -11.05 -1.94
C GLY A 65 10.84 -9.67 -1.55
N MET A 66 10.73 -9.37 -0.26
CA MET A 66 10.37 -8.03 0.22
C MET A 66 11.42 -6.99 -0.15
N GLY A 67 12.71 -7.33 0.00
CA GLY A 67 13.81 -6.47 -0.45
C GLY A 67 13.71 -6.14 -1.94
N ALA A 68 13.47 -7.15 -2.78
CA ALA A 68 13.27 -6.98 -4.22
C ALA A 68 12.00 -6.16 -4.53
N LEU A 69 10.90 -6.38 -3.80
CA LEU A 69 9.65 -5.65 -3.94
C LEU A 69 9.85 -4.15 -3.65
N ILE A 70 10.55 -3.83 -2.55
CA ILE A 70 10.90 -2.46 -2.18
C ILE A 70 11.85 -1.84 -3.21
N ALA A 71 12.89 -2.58 -3.63
CA ALA A 71 13.83 -2.11 -4.64
C ALA A 71 13.13 -1.81 -5.98
N LEU A 72 12.22 -2.68 -6.40
CA LEU A 72 11.40 -2.48 -7.60
C LEU A 72 10.49 -1.26 -7.44
N LEU A 73 9.88 -1.08 -6.26
CA LEU A 73 9.03 0.08 -5.97
C LEU A 73 9.85 1.38 -6.07
N VAL A 74 11.02 1.43 -5.44
CA VAL A 74 11.91 2.60 -5.50
C VAL A 74 12.34 2.88 -6.93
N ARG A 75 12.68 1.84 -7.70
CA ARG A 75 13.10 1.96 -9.10
C ARG A 75 11.97 2.43 -10.03
N THR A 76 10.73 2.03 -9.76
CA THR A 76 9.57 2.33 -10.62
C THR A 76 8.82 3.59 -10.22
N ARG A 77 9.07 4.13 -9.01
CA ARG A 77 8.50 5.40 -8.57
C ARG A 77 9.13 6.57 -9.32
N THR A 78 8.35 7.15 -10.23
CA THR A 78 8.72 8.35 -10.98
C THR A 78 8.44 9.66 -10.24
N MET A 79 7.56 9.64 -9.22
CA MET A 79 7.25 10.83 -8.42
C MET A 79 7.21 10.50 -6.93
N THR A 80 8.04 11.21 -6.17
CA THR A 80 8.01 11.21 -4.70
C THR A 80 7.21 12.43 -4.26
N ALA A 81 5.97 12.23 -3.81
CA ALA A 81 5.19 13.32 -3.26
C ALA A 81 5.91 13.91 -2.03
N HIS A 82 6.18 15.21 -2.07
CA HIS A 82 6.86 15.90 -0.98
C HIS A 82 6.02 15.83 0.31
N ARG A 83 6.66 15.70 1.47
CA ARG A 83 5.99 15.50 2.77
C ARG A 83 4.95 16.57 3.10
N SER A 84 5.13 17.79 2.58
CA SER A 84 4.18 18.91 2.72
C SER A 84 2.84 18.69 2.01
N LEU A 85 2.80 17.80 1.01
CA LEU A 85 1.57 17.46 0.28
C LEU A 85 0.75 16.40 1.01
N VAL A 86 1.36 15.61 1.89
CA VAL A 86 0.72 14.53 2.66
C VAL A 86 0.20 15.09 3.98
N ARG A 87 -1.09 15.43 4.02
CA ARG A 87 -1.76 15.83 5.27
C ARG A 87 -2.00 14.64 6.19
N ALA A 88 -2.04 14.93 7.50
CA ALA A 88 -2.40 13.97 8.54
C ALA A 88 -3.71 13.23 8.20
N ASN A 89 -4.76 13.93 7.73
CA ASN A 89 -6.06 13.30 7.42
C ASN A 89 -5.98 12.22 6.33
N VAL A 90 -5.19 12.45 5.26
CA VAL A 90 -5.02 11.45 4.19
C VAL A 90 -4.24 10.25 4.73
N MET A 91 -3.23 10.51 5.58
CA MET A 91 -2.51 9.46 6.27
C MET A 91 -3.40 8.69 7.25
N THR A 92 -4.26 9.37 8.01
CA THR A 92 -5.23 8.75 8.94
C THR A 92 -6.15 7.80 8.20
N LEU A 93 -6.62 8.18 7.01
CA LEU A 93 -7.50 7.32 6.23
C LEU A 93 -6.77 6.13 5.59
N PHE A 94 -5.52 6.32 5.16
CA PHE A 94 -4.66 5.22 4.77
C PHE A 94 -4.41 4.25 5.94
N MET A 95 -4.15 4.78 7.14
CA MET A 95 -3.99 3.99 8.35
C MET A 95 -5.29 3.28 8.74
N LEU A 96 -6.46 3.92 8.56
CA LEU A 96 -7.75 3.30 8.79
C LEU A 96 -7.99 2.14 7.82
N TRP A 97 -7.65 2.33 6.54
CA TRP A 97 -7.74 1.25 5.55
C TRP A 97 -6.83 0.07 5.89
N LEU A 98 -5.59 0.33 6.33
CA LEU A 98 -4.69 -0.72 6.83
C LEU A 98 -5.26 -1.39 8.07
N ALA A 99 -5.78 -0.62 9.03
CA ALA A 99 -6.39 -1.13 10.25
C ALA A 99 -7.62 -2.00 9.95
N LEU A 100 -8.41 -1.66 8.94
CA LEU A 100 -9.52 -2.49 8.46
C LEU A 100 -9.02 -3.83 7.89
N GLY A 101 -7.95 -3.82 7.10
CA GLY A 101 -7.33 -5.05 6.59
C GLY A 101 -6.79 -5.93 7.72
N ILE A 102 -6.12 -5.35 8.71
CA ILE A 102 -5.63 -6.05 9.90
C ILE A 102 -6.79 -6.59 10.73
N GLY A 103 -7.82 -5.78 10.96
CA GLY A 103 -9.03 -6.18 11.69
C GLY A 103 -9.75 -7.33 11.02
N LEU A 104 -9.87 -7.31 9.68
CA LEU A 104 -10.41 -8.41 8.89
C LEU A 104 -9.57 -9.69 9.05
N CYS A 105 -8.23 -9.56 8.96
CA CYS A 105 -7.32 -10.67 9.19
C CYS A 105 -7.52 -11.28 10.59
N LEU A 106 -7.54 -10.45 11.64
CA LEU A 106 -7.73 -10.92 13.01
C LEU A 106 -9.10 -11.58 13.20
N ALA A 107 -10.17 -10.98 12.69
CA ALA A 107 -11.51 -11.53 12.79
C ALA A 107 -11.61 -12.93 12.14
N VAL A 108 -11.03 -13.10 10.94
CA VAL A 108 -10.98 -14.39 10.26
C VAL A 108 -10.10 -15.38 11.02
N ALA A 109 -8.92 -14.96 11.50
CA ALA A 109 -8.01 -15.81 12.25
C ALA A 109 -8.68 -16.34 13.51
N PHE A 110 -9.26 -15.48 14.35
CA PHE A 110 -9.98 -15.89 15.56
C PHE A 110 -11.18 -16.78 15.25
N ARG A 111 -11.90 -16.50 14.17
CA ARG A 111 -13.07 -17.30 13.79
C ARG A 111 -12.70 -18.72 13.34
N LEU A 112 -11.58 -18.86 12.62
CA LEU A 112 -11.06 -20.15 12.15
C LEU A 112 -10.36 -20.93 13.26
N ASP A 113 -9.63 -20.24 14.13
CA ASP A 113 -8.97 -20.82 15.31
C ASP A 113 -10.02 -21.37 16.29
N ALA A 114 -11.11 -20.63 16.53
CA ALA A 114 -12.25 -21.12 17.31
C ALA A 114 -13.01 -22.30 16.68
N ALA A 115 -12.77 -22.58 15.39
CA ALA A 115 -13.31 -23.73 14.68
C ALA A 115 -12.27 -24.87 14.55
N GLU A 116 -11.10 -24.74 15.21
CA GLU A 116 -9.99 -25.70 15.17
C GLU A 116 -9.49 -26.01 13.75
N VAL A 117 -9.62 -25.04 12.84
CA VAL A 117 -9.16 -25.18 11.46
C VAL A 117 -7.64 -25.08 11.42
N ALA A 118 -6.99 -26.10 10.89
CA ALA A 118 -5.55 -26.07 10.67
C ALA A 118 -5.16 -24.87 9.77
N TYR A 119 -4.02 -24.23 10.04
CA TYR A 119 -3.54 -23.08 9.28
C TYR A 119 -4.47 -21.84 9.30
N ALA A 120 -5.25 -21.66 10.37
CA ALA A 120 -6.17 -20.54 10.55
C ALA A 120 -5.55 -19.18 10.27
N ARG A 121 -4.28 -18.95 10.67
CA ARG A 121 -3.59 -17.68 10.44
C ARG A 121 -3.29 -17.54 8.96
N THR A 122 -2.76 -18.58 8.33
CA THR A 122 -2.43 -18.55 6.88
C THR A 122 -3.67 -18.21 6.03
N TYR A 123 -4.82 -18.81 6.33
CA TYR A 123 -6.08 -18.48 5.64
C TYR A 123 -6.51 -17.04 5.88
N ALA A 124 -6.36 -16.52 7.10
CA ALA A 124 -6.62 -15.12 7.39
C ALA A 124 -5.69 -14.17 6.61
N GLY A 125 -4.41 -14.51 6.50
CA GLY A 125 -3.44 -13.79 5.66
C GLY A 125 -3.83 -13.76 4.19
N LEU A 126 -4.33 -14.88 3.65
CA LEU A 126 -4.85 -14.94 2.28
C LEU A 126 -6.05 -14.01 2.09
N VAL A 127 -6.98 -13.96 3.05
CA VAL A 127 -8.12 -13.04 3.02
C VAL A 127 -7.65 -11.58 3.06
N MET A 128 -6.68 -11.25 3.92
CA MET A 128 -6.08 -9.92 3.96
C MET A 128 -5.40 -9.57 2.63
N THR A 129 -4.69 -10.51 2.02
CA THR A 129 -4.02 -10.33 0.72
C THR A 129 -5.04 -10.06 -0.38
N ALA A 130 -6.14 -10.83 -0.41
CA ALA A 130 -7.23 -10.60 -1.33
C ALA A 130 -7.86 -9.21 -1.13
N PHE A 131 -8.08 -8.81 0.13
CA PHE A 131 -8.56 -7.47 0.46
C PHE A 131 -7.62 -6.38 -0.06
N LEU A 132 -6.31 -6.50 0.17
CA LEU A 132 -5.30 -5.53 -0.28
C LEU A 132 -5.19 -5.49 -1.81
N LEU A 133 -5.28 -6.64 -2.47
CA LEU A 133 -5.25 -6.75 -3.93
C LEU A 133 -6.47 -6.09 -4.57
N VAL A 134 -7.67 -6.31 -4.00
CA VAL A 134 -8.93 -5.78 -4.51
C VAL A 134 -9.07 -4.28 -4.22
N THR A 135 -8.76 -3.85 -3.00
CA THR A 135 -8.98 -2.45 -2.56
C THR A 135 -7.79 -1.54 -2.82
N GLY A 136 -6.57 -2.08 -2.90
CA GLY A 136 -5.33 -1.34 -3.14
C GLY A 136 -5.33 -0.45 -4.40
N PRO A 137 -5.76 -0.93 -5.58
CA PRO A 137 -5.87 -0.09 -6.77
C PRO A 137 -6.80 1.12 -6.58
N PHE A 138 -7.91 0.93 -5.86
CA PHE A 138 -8.88 2.00 -5.60
C PHE A 138 -8.31 3.03 -4.64
N VAL A 139 -7.71 2.58 -3.53
CA VAL A 139 -7.07 3.47 -2.54
C VAL A 139 -5.91 4.25 -3.18
N GLY A 140 -5.07 3.58 -3.97
CA GLY A 140 -3.94 4.22 -4.67
C GLY A 140 -4.39 5.31 -5.66
N ARG A 141 -5.43 5.06 -6.46
CA ARG A 141 -6.00 6.06 -7.38
C ARG A 141 -6.70 7.19 -6.64
N TRP A 142 -7.44 6.86 -5.58
CA TRP A 142 -8.20 7.82 -4.80
C TRP A 142 -7.29 8.81 -4.06
N MET A 143 -6.19 8.31 -3.47
CA MET A 143 -5.15 9.16 -2.89
C MET A 143 -4.50 10.08 -3.92
N SER A 144 -4.16 9.58 -5.11
CA SER A 144 -3.63 10.41 -6.20
C SER A 144 -4.62 11.48 -6.64
N ALA A 145 -5.91 11.16 -6.71
CA ALA A 145 -6.95 12.13 -7.04
C ALA A 145 -7.10 13.23 -5.97
N LEU A 146 -7.01 12.88 -4.68
CA LEU A 146 -7.02 13.85 -3.58
C LEU A 146 -5.81 14.79 -3.64
N LEU A 147 -4.62 14.25 -3.93
CA LEU A 147 -3.44 15.09 -4.08
C LEU A 147 -3.50 16.00 -5.30
N ALA A 148 -3.99 15.51 -6.43
CA ALA A 148 -4.13 16.32 -7.64
C ALA A 148 -5.07 17.52 -7.43
N ARG A 149 -6.23 17.29 -6.80
CA ARG A 149 -7.19 18.36 -6.43
C ARG A 149 -6.55 19.44 -5.56
N ARG A 150 -5.59 19.06 -4.72
CA ARG A 150 -4.90 19.99 -3.82
C ARG A 150 -3.87 20.86 -4.55
N ILE A 151 -3.15 20.28 -5.51
CA ILE A 151 -2.23 21.05 -6.36
C ILE A 151 -3.03 22.09 -7.18
N GLU A 152 -4.23 21.73 -7.62
CA GLU A 152 -5.17 22.66 -8.28
C GLU A 152 -5.66 23.77 -7.33
N SER A 153 -5.92 23.47 -6.06
CA SER A 153 -6.41 24.45 -5.07
C SER A 153 -5.33 25.37 -4.49
N GLY A 154 -4.04 25.15 -4.77
CA GLY A 154 -2.95 26.06 -4.40
C GLY A 154 -2.63 26.16 -2.90
N SER A 155 -2.99 25.14 -2.10
CA SER A 155 -2.88 25.11 -0.63
C SER A 155 -1.96 24.02 -0.08
#